data_AF-A0A452YBA5-F1
#
_entry.id   AF-A0A452YBA5-F1
#
_cell.length_a   1.000
_cell.length_b   1.000
_cell.length_c   1.000
_cell.angle_alpha   90.00
_cell.angle_beta   90.00
_cell.angle_gamma   90.00
#
_symmetry.space_group_name_H-M   'P 1'
#
loop_
_entity.id
_entity.type
_entity.pdbx_description
1 polymer ?
#
loop_
_entity_poly.entity_id
_entity_poly.type
_entity_poly.pdbx_seq_one_letter_code
_entity_poly.pdbx_strand_id
1 'polypeptide(L)'
;GNGSGTQFWLDPWLEGEPLRLQFPRLFAICHDPAILVSVAALDEGRNIAFRRSFGPDEVQEWTDLREVVPLPLSQDPDAVSWSLSPSGEFSVSLAYQALCRVPVL
;
A
#
# COMPACT_ATOMS: atom_id res chain seq x y z
N GLY A 1 -9.41 2.76 7.83
CA GLY A 1 -8.57 1.91 8.67
C GLY A 1 -7.39 2.71 9.16
N ASN A 2 -6.83 2.30 10.29
CA ASN A 2 -5.71 2.94 10.97
C ASN A 2 -4.35 2.37 10.57
N GLY A 3 -4.31 1.35 9.71
CA GLY A 3 -3.09 0.80 9.13
C GLY A 3 -2.27 -0.06 10.08
N SER A 4 -2.87 -0.58 11.16
CA SER A 4 -2.20 -1.47 12.12
C SER A 4 -2.06 -2.91 11.62
N GLY A 5 -2.87 -3.32 10.64
CA GLY A 5 -2.85 -4.64 10.02
C GLY A 5 -2.31 -4.66 8.59
N THR A 6 -1.79 -3.53 8.10
CA THR A 6 -1.50 -3.33 6.68
C THR A 6 -0.06 -2.88 6.47
N GLN A 7 0.66 -3.53 5.56
CA GLN A 7 2.06 -3.28 5.25
C GLN A 7 2.18 -2.18 4.18
N PHE A 8 2.94 -1.13 4.49
CA PHE A 8 3.04 0.09 3.69
C PHE A 8 3.51 -0.19 2.25
N TRP A 9 4.52 -1.04 2.07
CA TRP A 9 5.07 -1.31 0.74
C TRP A 9 4.44 -2.49 0.03
N LEU A 10 3.98 -3.49 0.80
CA LEU A 10 3.69 -4.82 0.30
C LEU A 10 2.21 -5.04 -0.01
N ASP A 11 1.31 -4.36 0.71
CA ASP A 11 -0.12 -4.48 0.51
C ASP A 11 -0.65 -3.41 -0.46
N PRO A 12 -1.70 -3.70 -1.25
CA PRO A 12 -2.41 -2.73 -2.08
C PRO A 12 -3.42 -1.95 -1.23
N TRP A 13 -2.93 -1.09 -0.34
CA TRP A 13 -3.77 -0.37 0.62
C TRP A 13 -4.17 1.05 0.18
N LEU A 14 -3.63 1.49 -0.96
CA LEU A 14 -4.18 2.56 -1.78
C LEU A 14 -4.89 1.93 -2.99
N GLU A 15 -5.63 2.74 -3.75
CA GLU A 15 -6.30 2.30 -4.97
C GLU A 15 -5.27 1.68 -5.95
N GLY A 16 -5.43 0.38 -6.25
CA GLY A 16 -4.65 -0.33 -7.26
C GLY A 16 -3.58 -1.27 -6.71
N GLU A 17 -2.33 -1.05 -7.12
CA GLU A 17 -1.19 -1.96 -6.86
C GLU A 17 -0.37 -1.54 -5.63
N PRO A 18 0.37 -2.47 -4.98
CA PRO A 18 1.24 -2.15 -3.86
C PRO A 18 2.26 -1.06 -4.17
N LEU A 19 2.56 -0.22 -3.18
CA LEU A 19 3.46 0.93 -3.34
C LEU A 19 4.86 0.56 -3.81
N ARG A 20 5.36 -0.66 -3.51
CA ARG A 20 6.65 -1.15 -4.03
C ARG A 20 6.74 -1.23 -5.55
N LEU A 21 5.60 -1.37 -6.25
CA LEU A 21 5.55 -1.41 -7.71
C LEU A 21 5.49 -0.01 -8.32
N GLN A 22 4.87 0.93 -7.61
CA GLN A 22 4.76 2.33 -8.04
C GLN A 22 6.05 3.11 -7.74
N PHE A 23 6.72 2.82 -6.63
CA PHE A 23 7.92 3.50 -6.14
C PHE A 23 9.08 2.51 -5.91
N PRO A 24 9.56 1.83 -6.98
CA PRO A 24 10.51 0.74 -6.85
C PRO A 24 11.88 1.17 -6.35
N ARG A 25 12.30 2.42 -6.59
CA ARG A 25 13.63 2.89 -6.18
C ARG A 25 13.67 3.14 -4.68
N LEU A 26 12.64 3.79 -4.14
CA LEU A 26 12.48 3.93 -2.69
C LEU A 26 12.39 2.58 -2.00
N PHE A 27 11.59 1.66 -2.54
CA PHE A 27 11.46 0.31 -1.99
C PHE A 27 12.81 -0.42 -1.98
N ALA A 28 13.61 -0.33 -3.04
CA ALA A 28 14.92 -0.97 -3.12
C ALA A 28 15.89 -0.53 -2.01
N ILE A 29 15.71 0.68 -1.47
CA ILE A 29 16.56 1.23 -0.39
C ILE A 29 15.85 1.33 0.95
N CYS A 30 14.61 0.86 1.09
CA CYS A 30 13.91 0.91 2.37
C CYS A 30 14.63 0.01 3.40
N HIS A 31 14.66 0.47 4.65
CA HIS A 31 15.26 -0.28 5.74
C HIS A 31 14.37 -1.47 6.11
N ASP A 32 13.09 -1.21 6.33
CA ASP A 32 12.06 -2.17 6.67
C ASP A 32 10.97 -2.24 5.58
N PRO A 33 11.02 -3.24 4.69
CA PRO A 33 10.00 -3.46 3.66
C PRO A 33 8.61 -3.80 4.22
N ALA A 34 8.52 -4.33 5.44
CA ALA A 34 7.27 -4.80 6.03
C ALA A 34 6.68 -3.81 7.04
N ILE A 35 7.20 -2.57 7.09
CA ILE A 35 6.71 -1.52 7.98
C ILE A 35 5.20 -1.33 7.80
N LEU A 36 4.48 -1.26 8.92
CA LEU A 36 3.04 -1.05 8.91
C LEU A 36 2.70 0.38 8.53
N VAL A 37 1.54 0.57 7.88
CA VAL A 37 1.01 1.89 7.49
C VAL A 37 0.86 2.82 8.70
N SER A 38 0.35 2.29 9.81
CA SER A 38 0.23 2.99 11.10
C SER A 38 1.56 3.53 11.62
N VAL A 39 2.63 2.74 11.49
CA VAL A 39 3.98 3.10 11.94
C VAL A 39 4.63 4.07 10.97
N ALA A 40 4.52 3.83 9.67
CA ALA A 40 5.05 4.70 8.62
C ALA A 40 4.44 6.11 8.66
N ALA A 41 3.15 6.21 8.99
CA ALA A 41 2.41 7.47 9.08
C ALA A 41 2.75 8.33 10.31
N LEU A 42 3.50 7.79 11.29
CA LEU A 42 3.98 8.58 12.42
C LEU A 42 4.90 9.72 11.92
N ASP A 43 4.98 10.79 12.72
CA ASP A 43 5.78 11.99 12.42
C ASP A 43 5.51 12.53 11.00
N GLU A 44 4.23 12.63 10.62
CA GLU A 44 3.80 13.14 9.30
C GLU A 44 4.36 12.33 8.11
N GLY A 45 4.50 11.01 8.27
CA GLY A 45 5.02 10.13 7.21
C GLY A 45 6.55 10.05 7.16
N ARG A 46 7.25 10.63 8.14
CA ARG A 46 8.73 10.66 8.18
C ARG A 46 9.36 9.44 8.83
N ASN A 47 8.56 8.53 9.38
CA ASN A 47 9.06 7.35 10.10
C ASN A 47 9.58 6.23 9.18
N ILE A 48 9.65 6.47 7.87
CA ILE A 48 10.21 5.51 6.91
C ILE A 48 11.73 5.69 6.85
N ALA A 49 12.45 4.71 7.38
CA ALA A 49 13.92 4.67 7.32
C ALA A 49 14.42 4.08 6.00
N PHE A 50 15.52 4.65 5.49
CA PHE A 50 16.20 4.19 4.27
C PHE A 50 17.66 3.83 4.56
N ARG A 51 18.21 2.87 3.83
CA ARG A 51 19.57 2.32 4.02
C ARG A 51 20.68 3.27 3.59
N ARG A 52 20.34 4.29 2.80
CA ARG A 52 21.24 5.34 2.29
C ARG A 52 20.46 6.62 2.01
N SER A 53 21.18 7.71 1.79
CA SER A 53 20.62 8.96 1.30
C SER A 53 20.08 8.83 -0.14
N PHE A 54 19.13 9.70 -0.48
CA PHE A 54 18.50 9.76 -1.79
C PHE A 54 19.44 10.34 -2.84
N GLY A 55 19.39 9.76 -4.04
CA GLY A 55 19.79 10.43 -5.27
C GLY A 55 18.62 11.20 -5.87
N PRO A 56 18.82 11.86 -7.03
CA PRO A 56 17.80 12.69 -7.67
C PRO A 56 16.50 11.92 -7.98
N ASP A 57 16.63 10.68 -8.44
CA ASP A 57 15.47 9.85 -8.80
C ASP A 57 14.66 9.45 -7.55
N GLU A 58 15.33 9.10 -6.44
CA GLU A 58 14.63 8.78 -5.20
C GLU A 58 13.98 10.02 -4.55
N VAL A 59 14.57 11.22 -4.72
CA VAL A 59 13.93 12.47 -4.29
C VAL A 59 12.61 12.71 -5.04
N GLN A 60 12.59 12.44 -6.36
CA GLN A 60 11.37 12.57 -7.14
C GLN A 60 10.32 11.55 -6.70
N GLU A 61 10.67 10.25 -6.61
CA GLU A 61 9.74 9.23 -6.13
C GLU A 61 9.22 9.55 -4.71
N TRP A 62 10.05 10.10 -3.83
CA TRP A 62 9.63 10.49 -2.48
C TRP A 62 8.63 11.65 -2.51
N THR A 63 8.80 12.59 -3.42
CA THR A 63 7.87 13.70 -3.60
C THR A 63 6.52 13.16 -4.09
N ASP A 64 6.53 12.33 -5.13
CA ASP A 64 5.31 11.74 -5.71
C ASP A 64 4.58 10.83 -4.70
N LEU A 65 5.33 10.05 -3.91
CA LEU A 65 4.78 9.21 -2.84
C LEU A 65 4.00 10.03 -1.81
N ARG A 66 4.52 11.20 -1.42
CA ARG A 66 3.87 12.05 -0.42
C ARG A 66 2.59 12.71 -0.90
N GLU A 67 2.44 12.88 -2.22
CA GLU A 67 1.20 13.40 -2.81
C GLU A 67 0.08 12.36 -2.84
N VAL A 68 0.43 11.07 -2.97
CA VAL A 68 -0.56 9.98 -3.05
C VAL A 68 -0.94 9.40 -1.69
N VAL A 69 -0.06 9.48 -0.69
CA VAL A 69 -0.31 8.93 0.65
C VAL A 69 -1.22 9.88 1.46
N PRO A 70 -2.43 9.45 1.85
CA PRO A 70 -3.38 10.29 2.56
C PRO A 70 -3.02 10.38 4.05
N LEU A 71 -2.53 11.53 4.50
CA LEU A 71 -2.25 11.82 5.91
C LEU A 71 -3.13 12.99 6.42
N PRO A 72 -3.63 12.93 7.67
CA PRO A 72 -3.48 11.84 8.63
C PRO A 72 -4.39 10.63 8.30
N LEU A 73 -4.01 9.45 8.80
CA LEU A 73 -4.83 8.24 8.66
C LEU A 73 -6.13 8.33 9.49
N SER A 74 -7.13 7.56 9.07
CA SER A 74 -8.33 7.30 9.89
C SER A 74 -7.93 6.63 11.22
N GLN A 75 -8.71 6.90 12.28
CA GLN A 75 -8.51 6.27 13.60
C GLN A 75 -9.31 4.96 13.74
N ASP A 76 -10.14 4.63 12.75
CA ASP A 76 -10.97 3.44 12.76
C ASP A 76 -10.11 2.18 12.60
N PRO A 77 -10.45 1.07 13.27
CA PRO A 77 -9.72 -0.19 13.09
C PRO A 77 -9.74 -0.62 11.63
N ASP A 78 -8.69 -1.34 11.22
CA ASP A 78 -8.65 -1.93 9.89
C ASP A 78 -9.79 -2.95 9.73
N ALA A 79 -10.40 -2.93 8.54
CA ALA A 79 -11.45 -3.85 8.15
C ALA A 79 -11.06 -4.51 6.84
N VAL A 80 -11.39 -5.80 6.69
CA VAL A 80 -11.17 -6.53 5.45
C VAL A 80 -12.37 -6.28 4.55
N SER A 81 -12.11 -5.80 3.33
CA SER A 81 -13.10 -5.68 2.28
C SER A 81 -12.69 -6.51 1.06
N TRP A 82 -13.69 -6.95 0.30
CA TRP A 82 -13.52 -7.82 -0.84
C TRP A 82 -13.57 -6.99 -2.14
N SER A 83 -12.41 -6.82 -2.78
CA SER A 83 -12.24 -5.92 -3.94
C SER A 83 -13.08 -6.30 -5.17
N LEU A 84 -13.51 -7.57 -5.25
CA LEU A 84 -14.36 -8.07 -6.34
C LEU A 84 -15.83 -7.67 -6.20
N SER A 85 -16.24 -7.12 -5.04
CA SER A 85 -17.60 -6.66 -4.78
C SER A 85 -17.64 -5.16 -4.54
N PRO A 86 -18.55 -4.41 -5.19
CA PRO A 86 -18.77 -2.99 -4.88
C PRO A 86 -19.19 -2.73 -3.43
N SER A 87 -19.81 -3.71 -2.76
CA SER A 87 -20.15 -3.61 -1.33
C SER A 87 -18.99 -3.93 -0.39
N GLY A 88 -17.87 -4.46 -0.91
CA GLY A 88 -16.78 -4.99 -0.10
C GLY A 88 -17.10 -6.34 0.58
N GLU A 89 -18.28 -6.92 0.35
CA GLU A 89 -18.64 -8.22 0.92
C GLU A 89 -18.22 -9.38 0.03
N PHE A 90 -17.88 -10.51 0.65
CA PHE A 90 -17.57 -11.74 -0.08
C PHE A 90 -18.80 -12.27 -0.81
N SER A 91 -18.61 -12.73 -2.05
CA SER A 91 -19.65 -13.41 -2.81
C SER A 91 -19.07 -14.57 -3.60
N VAL A 92 -19.62 -15.77 -3.38
CA VAL A 92 -19.23 -17.00 -4.10
C VAL A 92 -19.40 -16.85 -5.61
N SER A 93 -20.47 -16.18 -6.06
CA SER A 93 -20.73 -15.99 -7.49
C SER A 93 -19.72 -15.04 -8.14
N LEU A 94 -19.36 -13.94 -7.47
CA LEU A 94 -18.30 -13.03 -7.94
C LEU A 94 -16.92 -13.71 -7.90
N ALA A 95 -16.64 -14.53 -6.89
CA ALA A 95 -15.43 -15.36 -6.81
C ALA A 95 -15.30 -16.28 -8.03
N TYR A 96 -16.36 -17.03 -8.30
CA TYR A 96 -16.38 -17.97 -9.41
C TYR A 96 -16.26 -17.26 -10.76
N GLN A 97 -16.96 -16.14 -10.95
CA GLN A 97 -16.83 -15.34 -12.16
C GLN A 97 -15.41 -14.82 -12.37
N ALA A 98 -14.72 -14.36 -11.32
CA ALA A 98 -13.34 -13.90 -11.42
C ALA A 98 -12.38 -15.03 -11.81
N LEU A 99 -12.51 -16.20 -11.17
CA LEU A 99 -11.69 -17.37 -11.45
C LEU A 99 -11.91 -17.91 -12.87
N CYS A 100 -13.16 -18.03 -13.33
CA CYS A 100 -13.48 -18.56 -14.65
C CYS A 100 -13.24 -17.59 -15.81
N ARG A 101 -12.97 -16.30 -15.53
CA ARG A 101 -12.57 -15.30 -16.53
C ARG A 101 -11.06 -15.30 -16.79
N VAL A 102 -10.26 -15.99 -15.98
CA VAL A 102 -8.83 -16.19 -16.27
C VAL A 102 -8.72 -17.22 -17.40
N PRO A 103 -8.17 -16.87 -18.58
CA PRO A 103 -7.86 -17.87 -19.59
C PRO A 103 -6.81 -18.81 -18.97
N VAL A 104 -7.09 -20.11 -18.96
CA VAL A 104 -6.06 -21.12 -18.67
C VAL A 104 -5.03 -20.98 -19.79
N LEU A 105 -3.81 -20.55 -19.45
CA LEU A 105 -2.65 -20.55 -20.35
C LEU A 105 -2.23 -21.99 -20.68
#